data_AF-A0A4V2SCF4-F1
#
_entry.id   AF-A0A4V2SCF4-F1
#
_cell.length_a   1.000
_cell.length_b   1.000
_cell.length_c   1.000
_cell.angle_alpha   90.00
_cell.angle_beta   90.00
_cell.angle_gamma   90.00
#
_symmetry.space_group_name_H-M   'P 1'
#
loop_
_entity.id
_entity.type
_entity.pdbx_description
1 polymer ?
#
loop_
_entity_poly.entity_id
_entity_poly.type
_entity_poly.pdbx_seq_one_letter_code
_entity_poly.pdbx_strand_id
1 'polypeptide(L)'
;MNILIPILKKDETWKQHKKKLVEEYAELHNELTRTQFLEKDGAVVDEEQIGKVVEEAMDVIQVAVGIIYKALETHREIAIKKIQGHFVKLFDRGWKFIKILRMEED
;
A
#
# COMPACT_ATOMS: atom_id res chain seq x y z
N MET A 1 -17.71 -8.87 8.40
CA MET A 1 -17.12 -9.06 7.05
C MET A 1 -15.59 -9.18 7.05
N ASN A 2 -14.97 -10.03 6.20
CA ASN A 2 -13.51 -10.01 5.93
C ASN A 2 -13.22 -8.97 4.84
N ILE A 3 -12.38 -7.97 5.11
CA ILE A 3 -11.99 -6.99 4.09
C ILE A 3 -10.89 -7.61 3.23
N LEU A 4 -11.17 -7.77 1.93
CA LEU A 4 -10.22 -8.19 0.92
C LEU A 4 -9.76 -6.94 0.16
N ILE A 5 -8.46 -6.71 0.08
CA ILE A 5 -7.93 -5.66 -0.79
C ILE A 5 -8.13 -6.15 -2.24
N PRO A 6 -8.92 -5.44 -3.06
CA PRO A 6 -9.09 -5.82 -4.45
C PRO A 6 -7.74 -5.75 -5.16
N ILE A 7 -7.48 -6.66 -6.07
CA ILE A 7 -6.29 -6.64 -6.92
C ILE A 7 -6.72 -6.34 -8.35
N LEU A 8 -5.91 -5.58 -9.09
CA LEU A 8 -6.07 -5.47 -10.54
C LEU A 8 -6.10 -6.87 -11.17
N LYS A 9 -7.02 -7.09 -12.12
CA LYS A 9 -7.34 -8.41 -12.69
C LYS A 9 -6.10 -9.11 -13.27
N LYS A 10 -6.20 -10.45 -13.31
CA LYS A 10 -5.15 -11.49 -13.32
C LYS A 10 -4.20 -11.55 -14.54
N ASP A 11 -4.29 -10.61 -15.46
CA ASP A 11 -3.59 -10.63 -16.74
C ASP A 11 -2.58 -9.48 -16.91
N GLU A 12 -2.39 -8.65 -15.88
CA GLU A 12 -1.37 -7.62 -15.91
C GLU A 12 0.06 -8.20 -15.95
N THR A 13 0.82 -7.82 -16.97
CA THR A 13 2.24 -8.13 -17.10
C THR A 13 3.06 -7.43 -16.00
N TRP A 14 4.29 -7.91 -15.74
CA TRP A 14 5.23 -7.20 -14.85
C TRP A 14 5.46 -5.74 -15.26
N LYS A 15 5.37 -5.44 -16.57
CA LYS A 15 5.47 -4.08 -17.11
C LYS A 15 4.29 -3.21 -16.70
N GLN A 16 3.07 -3.75 -16.67
CA GLN A 16 1.87 -3.03 -16.23
C GLN A 16 1.93 -2.73 -14.73
N HIS A 17 2.25 -3.73 -13.89
CA HIS A 17 2.44 -3.49 -12.46
C HIS A 17 3.54 -2.46 -12.17
N LYS A 18 4.67 -2.51 -12.90
CA LYS A 18 5.72 -1.50 -12.76
C LYS A 18 5.22 -0.11 -13.15
N LYS A 19 4.48 0.02 -14.26
CA LYS A 19 3.92 1.30 -14.70
C LYS A 19 2.98 1.85 -13.63
N LYS A 20 2.08 1.01 -13.13
CA LYS A 20 1.13 1.41 -12.09
C LYS A 20 1.81 1.77 -10.77
N LEU A 21 2.81 1.02 -10.33
CA LEU A 21 3.56 1.37 -9.13
C LEU A 21 4.23 2.76 -9.22
N VAL A 22 4.67 3.16 -10.42
CA VAL A 22 5.24 4.50 -10.64
C VAL A 22 4.18 5.58 -10.60
N GLU A 23 2.98 5.31 -11.12
CA GLU A 23 1.81 6.20 -11.12
C GLU A 23 1.36 6.46 -9.68
N GLU A 24 0.96 5.42 -8.95
CA GLU A 24 0.41 5.57 -7.59
C GLU A 24 1.49 6.10 -6.61
N TYR A 25 2.78 5.78 -6.83
CA TYR A 25 3.86 6.39 -6.05
C TYR A 25 3.97 7.90 -6.28
N ALA A 26 3.82 8.36 -7.53
CA ALA A 26 3.90 9.77 -7.85
C ALA A 26 2.73 10.54 -7.23
N GLU A 27 1.53 9.97 -7.26
CA GLU A 27 0.33 10.55 -6.65
C GLU A 27 0.48 10.65 -5.12
N LEU A 28 0.85 9.55 -4.45
CA LEU A 28 1.13 9.58 -3.01
C LEU A 28 2.25 10.57 -2.66
N HIS A 29 3.31 10.61 -3.46
CA HIS A 29 4.42 11.55 -3.23
C HIS A 29 3.96 13.01 -3.32
N ASN A 30 3.09 13.33 -4.28
CA ASN A 30 2.54 14.67 -4.44
C ASN A 30 1.68 15.07 -3.24
N GLU A 31 0.78 14.19 -2.78
CA GLU A 31 -0.09 14.49 -1.64
C GLU A 31 0.68 14.59 -0.32
N LEU A 32 1.70 13.77 -0.12
CA LEU A 32 2.62 13.92 1.02
C LEU A 32 3.41 15.23 0.96
N THR A 33 3.90 15.61 -0.22
CA THR A 33 4.64 16.87 -0.41
C THR A 33 3.75 18.08 -0.16
N ARG A 34 2.52 18.04 -0.66
CA ARG A 34 1.50 19.07 -0.44
C ARG A 34 1.17 19.20 1.05
N THR A 35 0.95 18.08 1.73
CA THR A 35 0.69 18.04 3.18
C THR A 35 1.86 18.67 3.95
N GLN A 36 3.10 18.27 3.64
CA GLN A 36 4.30 18.83 4.28
C GLN A 36 4.45 20.34 4.01
N PHE A 37 4.09 20.81 2.83
CA PHE A 37 4.12 22.23 2.50
C PHE A 37 3.12 23.03 3.34
N LEU A 38 1.87 22.54 3.45
CA LEU A 38 0.82 23.17 4.26
C LEU A 38 1.23 23.25 5.75
N GLU A 39 1.79 22.16 6.30
CA GLU A 39 2.29 22.14 7.68
C GLU A 39 3.40 23.17 7.92
N LYS A 40 4.31 23.36 6.94
CA LYS A 40 5.41 24.33 7.04
C LYS A 40 4.93 25.78 6.94
N ASP A 41 3.88 26.04 6.15
CA ASP A 41 3.32 27.38 5.95
C ASP A 41 2.37 27.79 7.09
N GLY A 42 2.19 26.93 8.10
CA GLY A 42 1.26 27.14 9.21
C GLY A 42 -0.21 27.01 8.81
N ALA A 43 -0.48 26.47 7.62
CA ALA A 43 -1.82 26.14 7.17
C ALA A 43 -2.33 24.88 7.90
N VAL A 44 -3.64 24.84 8.15
CA VAL A 44 -4.28 23.65 8.73
C VAL A 44 -4.46 22.63 7.62
N VAL A 45 -3.91 21.43 7.81
CA VAL A 45 -4.22 20.26 6.97
C VAL A 45 -5.65 19.84 7.31
N ASP A 46 -6.55 19.97 6.35
CA ASP A 46 -7.96 19.62 6.53
C ASP A 46 -8.23 18.13 6.28
N GLU A 47 -9.46 17.70 6.59
CA GLU A 47 -9.89 16.31 6.42
C GLU A 47 -9.83 15.86 4.96
N GLU A 48 -10.05 16.76 4.01
CA GLU A 48 -9.97 16.46 2.57
C GLU A 48 -8.53 16.10 2.17
N GLN A 49 -7.54 16.87 2.64
CA GLN A 49 -6.14 16.59 2.35
C GLN A 49 -5.66 15.27 2.98
N ILE A 50 -6.09 14.97 4.21
CA ILE A 50 -5.79 13.66 4.83
C ILE A 50 -6.48 12.53 4.06
N GLY A 51 -7.71 12.74 3.61
CA GLY A 51 -8.44 11.79 2.76
C GLY A 51 -7.65 11.39 1.53
N LYS A 52 -7.12 12.37 0.78
CA LYS A 52 -6.26 12.13 -0.38
C LYS A 52 -5.01 11.34 -0.04
N VAL A 53 -4.31 11.69 1.04
CA VAL A 53 -3.13 10.91 1.47
C VAL A 53 -3.47 9.45 1.75
N VAL A 54 -4.63 9.19 2.37
CA VAL A 54 -5.09 7.82 2.67
C VAL A 54 -5.47 7.08 1.38
N GLU A 55 -6.19 7.72 0.46
CA GLU A 55 -6.56 7.15 -0.84
C GLU A 55 -5.31 6.71 -1.61
N GLU A 56 -4.35 7.63 -1.82
CA GLU A 56 -3.14 7.32 -2.57
C GLU A 56 -2.24 6.30 -1.87
N ALA A 57 -2.24 6.27 -0.53
CA ALA A 57 -1.52 5.24 0.22
C ALA A 57 -2.15 3.85 0.02
N MET A 58 -3.49 3.79 -0.06
CA MET A 58 -4.21 2.55 -0.33
C MET A 58 -3.98 2.08 -1.77
N ASP A 59 -3.86 2.97 -2.75
CA ASP A 59 -3.57 2.62 -4.13
C ASP A 59 -2.16 2.03 -4.30
N VAL A 60 -1.16 2.60 -3.60
CA VAL A 60 0.19 2.00 -3.54
C VAL A 60 0.15 0.60 -2.91
N ILE A 61 -0.61 0.42 -1.82
CA ILE A 61 -0.79 -0.89 -1.17
C ILE A 61 -1.44 -1.88 -2.15
N GLN A 62 -2.47 -1.45 -2.87
CA GLN A 62 -3.19 -2.27 -3.85
C GLN A 62 -2.23 -2.80 -4.93
N VAL A 63 -1.41 -1.94 -5.52
CA VAL A 63 -0.42 -2.35 -6.54
C VAL A 63 0.65 -3.27 -5.95
N ALA A 64 1.14 -2.98 -4.74
CA ALA A 64 2.13 -3.82 -4.06
C ALA A 64 1.59 -5.23 -3.78
N VAL A 65 0.33 -5.35 -3.33
CA VAL A 65 -0.36 -6.63 -3.15
C VAL A 65 -0.52 -7.36 -4.48
N GLY A 66 -0.88 -6.66 -5.56
CA GLY A 66 -0.96 -7.22 -6.92
C GLY A 66 0.37 -7.86 -7.39
N ILE A 67 1.49 -7.16 -7.16
CA ILE A 67 2.84 -7.67 -7.47
C ILE A 67 3.15 -8.96 -6.68
N ILE A 68 2.83 -8.97 -5.38
CA ILE A 68 3.02 -10.15 -4.53
C ILE A 68 2.15 -11.31 -5.03
N TYR A 69 0.90 -11.03 -5.38
CA TYR A 69 -0.03 -12.03 -5.90
C TYR A 69 0.49 -12.67 -7.20
N LYS A 70 0.98 -11.86 -8.15
CA LYS A 70 1.60 -12.36 -9.39
C LYS A 70 2.84 -13.24 -9.12
N ALA A 71 3.64 -12.90 -8.11
CA ALA A 71 4.77 -13.73 -7.68
C ALA A 71 4.29 -15.07 -7.09
N LEU A 72 3.20 -15.05 -6.31
CA LEU A 72 2.60 -16.26 -5.75
C LEU A 72 2.01 -17.19 -6.83
N GLU A 73 1.46 -16.63 -7.92
CA GLU A 73 0.94 -17.42 -9.04
C GLU A 73 2.05 -18.13 -9.82
N THR A 74 3.21 -17.49 -9.99
CA THR A 74 4.31 -18.04 -10.81
C THR A 74 5.31 -18.87 -10.00
N HIS A 75 5.60 -18.48 -8.76
CA HIS A 75 6.63 -19.09 -7.91
C HIS A 75 6.20 -19.08 -6.43
N ARG A 76 5.14 -19.82 -6.11
CA ARG A 76 4.46 -19.79 -4.80
C ARG A 76 5.39 -20.01 -3.60
N GLU A 77 6.21 -21.05 -3.63
CA GLU A 77 7.03 -21.45 -2.46
C GLU A 77 8.06 -20.38 -2.08
N ILE A 78 8.81 -19.88 -3.07
CA ILE A 78 9.81 -18.84 -2.84
C ILE A 78 9.15 -17.51 -2.42
N ALA A 79 8.00 -17.17 -2.99
CA ALA A 79 7.25 -15.97 -2.60
C ALA A 79 6.79 -16.05 -1.13
N ILE A 80 6.20 -17.17 -0.71
CA ILE A 80 5.79 -17.40 0.69
C ILE A 80 6.99 -17.27 1.64
N LYS A 81 8.12 -17.93 1.31
CA LYS A 81 9.34 -17.87 2.12
C LYS A 81 9.85 -16.43 2.28
N LYS A 82 9.80 -15.62 1.21
CA LYS A 82 10.22 -14.22 1.25
C LYS A 82 9.28 -13.34 2.07
N ILE A 83 7.97 -13.56 1.98
CA ILE A 83 6.97 -12.86 2.79
C ILE A 83 7.19 -13.16 4.28
N GLN A 84 7.32 -14.43 4.66
CA GLN A 84 7.58 -14.84 6.04
C GLN A 84 8.87 -14.23 6.59
N GLY A 85 9.97 -14.32 5.83
CA GLY A 85 11.25 -13.73 6.22
C GLY A 85 11.18 -12.21 6.36
N HIS A 86 10.35 -11.53 5.57
CA HIS A 86 10.14 -10.09 5.71
C HIS A 86 9.45 -9.75 7.04
N PHE A 87 8.42 -10.48 7.44
CA PHE A 87 7.72 -10.23 8.71
C PHE A 87 8.61 -10.47 9.92
N VAL A 88 9.41 -11.55 9.92
CA VAL A 88 10.41 -11.79 10.98
C VAL A 88 11.36 -10.60 11.08
N LYS A 89 11.92 -10.16 9.94
CA LYS A 89 12.83 -9.00 9.90
C LYS A 89 12.19 -7.71 10.43
N LEU A 90 10.90 -7.47 10.15
CA LEU A 90 10.20 -6.29 10.64
C LEU A 90 9.97 -6.37 12.15
N PHE A 91 9.55 -7.54 12.65
CA PHE A 91 9.37 -7.79 14.07
C PHE A 91 10.68 -7.56 14.85
N ASP A 92 11.80 -8.10 14.35
CA ASP A 92 13.13 -7.92 14.95
C ASP A 92 13.59 -6.45 14.97
N ARG A 93 13.09 -5.63 14.04
CA ARG A 93 13.36 -4.18 13.96
C ARG A 93 12.41 -3.35 14.83
N GLY A 94 11.57 -3.99 15.65
CA GLY A 94 10.62 -3.31 16.53
C GLY A 94 9.38 -2.76 15.82
N TRP A 95 9.12 -3.16 14.58
CA TRP A 95 7.87 -2.81 13.91
C TRP A 95 6.70 -3.52 14.59
N LYS A 96 5.60 -2.80 14.78
CA LYS A 96 4.38 -3.33 15.39
C LYS A 96 3.36 -3.60 14.30
N PHE A 97 2.64 -4.71 14.43
CA PHE A 97 1.44 -4.94 13.63
C PHE A 97 0.36 -3.97 14.11
N ILE A 98 -0.04 -3.07 13.22
CA ILE A 98 -1.20 -2.19 13.44
C ILE A 98 -2.36 -2.78 12.65
N LYS A 99 -3.50 -2.96 13.31
CA LYS A 99 -4.72 -3.36 12.63
C LYS A 99 -5.34 -2.11 11.99
N ILE A 100 -5.06 -1.90 10.71
CA ILE A 100 -5.48 -0.68 10.00
C ILE A 100 -6.98 -0.72 9.65
N LEU A 101 -7.56 -1.90 9.40
CA LEU A 101 -8.98 -2.06 9.07
C LEU A 101 -9.59 -3.24 9.85
N ARG A 102 -10.58 -2.96 10.72
CA ARG A 102 -11.54 -3.94 11.26
C ARG A 102 -12.88 -3.24 11.41
N MET A 103 -13.75 -3.36 10.41
CA MET A 103 -15.16 -2.98 10.58
C MET A 103 -15.89 -4.22 11.13
N GLU A 104 -16.30 -4.15 12.38
CA GLU A 104 -17.24 -5.09 12.99
C GLU A 104 -18.66 -4.61 12.64
N GLU A 105 -19.47 -5.48 12.03
CA GLU A 105 -20.90 -5.22 11.81
C GLU A 105 -21.65 -5.62 13.08
N ASP A 106 -22.54 -4.75 13.58
CA ASP A 106 -23.68 -5.17 14.42
C ASP A 106 -24.76 -5.80 13.54
#